data_AF-A0A930HWU5-F1
#
_entry.id   AF-A0A930HWU5-F1
#
_cell.length_a   1.000
_cell.length_b   1.000
_cell.length_c   1.000
_cell.angle_alpha   90.00
_cell.angle_beta   90.00
_cell.angle_gamma   90.00
#
_symmetry.space_group_name_H-M   'P 1'
#
loop_
_entity.id
_entity.type
_entity.pdbx_description
1 polymer ?
#
loop_
_entity_poly.entity_id
_entity_poly.type
_entity_poly.pdbx_seq_one_letter_code
_entity_poly.pdbx_strand_id
1 'polypeptide(L)'
;SDDREMTVRTIPIEDIGVVLLDHPQITITHALLGDLLENNCAVVTCSATHMPSGLLLPLDGHTLQTERFRAQLDASLPLRKQLWQQTVQAKILNQAHALHAVLGEPAKNMLAWSRQVKSGDADNLEARAAAFYWRNLFIALPGFVREREEAAPNSLLNYGYAILRAIIARALVGCGLLPTLGI
;
A
#
# COMPACT_ATOMS: atom_id res chain seq x y z
N SER A 1 35.78 16.56 -20.32
CA SER A 1 36.18 15.55 -19.32
C SER A 1 35.34 15.82 -18.11
N ASP A 2 34.21 15.15 -17.99
CA ASP A 2 33.25 15.41 -16.91
C ASP A 2 33.13 14.09 -16.14
N ASP A 3 34.11 13.86 -15.25
CA ASP A 3 34.11 12.75 -14.30
C ASP A 3 32.95 12.98 -13.34
N ARG A 4 31.77 12.44 -13.69
CA ARG A 4 30.72 12.23 -12.70
C ARG A 4 31.27 11.25 -11.68
N GLU A 5 31.66 11.77 -10.53
CA GLU A 5 32.13 11.01 -9.38
C GLU A 5 31.13 9.87 -9.10
N MET A 6 31.52 8.63 -9.43
CA MET A 6 30.68 7.45 -9.15
C MET A 6 30.54 7.30 -7.65
N THR A 7 29.40 7.72 -7.12
CA THR A 7 29.13 7.60 -5.70
C THR A 7 28.82 6.14 -5.38
N VAL A 8 29.81 5.42 -4.87
CA VAL A 8 29.61 4.05 -4.36
C VAL A 8 28.96 4.16 -2.99
N ARG A 9 27.81 3.48 -2.82
CA ARG A 9 27.13 3.33 -1.52
C ARG A 9 27.01 1.86 -1.17
N THR A 10 27.26 1.55 0.09
CA THR A 10 27.08 0.22 0.66
C THR A 10 26.03 0.30 1.75
N ILE A 11 25.06 -0.61 1.72
CA ILE A 11 23.95 -0.67 2.68
C ILE A 11 23.86 -2.12 3.16
N PRO A 12 23.81 -2.40 4.47
CA PRO A 12 23.55 -3.74 4.99
C PRO A 12 22.21 -4.25 4.48
N ILE A 13 22.16 -5.47 3.97
CA ILE A 13 20.98 -5.99 3.28
C ILE A 13 19.83 -6.30 4.24
N GLU A 14 20.17 -6.68 5.47
CA GLU A 14 19.27 -6.93 6.59
C GLU A 14 18.45 -5.70 7.00
N ASP A 15 18.96 -4.49 6.69
CA ASP A 15 18.28 -3.23 6.97
C ASP A 15 17.33 -2.81 5.83
N ILE A 16 17.31 -3.55 4.72
CA ILE A 16 16.54 -3.20 3.53
C ILE A 16 15.18 -3.90 3.55
N GLY A 17 14.12 -3.13 3.76
CA GLY A 17 12.75 -3.64 3.65
C GLY A 17 12.21 -3.68 2.22
N VAL A 18 12.53 -2.67 1.40
CA VAL A 18 12.04 -2.55 0.02
C VAL A 18 13.13 -1.93 -0.86
N VAL A 19 13.34 -2.51 -2.04
CA VAL A 19 14.16 -1.91 -3.11
C VAL A 19 13.24 -1.48 -4.25
N LEU A 20 13.34 -0.22 -4.67
CA LEU A 20 12.62 0.32 -5.82
C LEU A 20 13.57 0.53 -7.00
N LEU A 21 13.27 -0.13 -8.12
CA LEU A 21 14.01 -0.04 -9.37
C LEU A 21 13.25 0.85 -10.36
N ASP A 22 13.60 2.13 -10.41
CA ASP A 22 12.82 3.15 -11.11
C ASP A 22 13.36 3.56 -12.49
N HIS A 23 14.63 3.26 -12.78
CA HIS A 23 15.29 3.70 -14.01
C HIS A 23 15.62 2.53 -14.95
N PRO A 24 15.35 2.62 -16.26
CA PRO A 24 15.56 1.51 -17.20
C PRO A 24 17.04 1.13 -17.40
N GLN A 25 17.98 2.00 -17.00
CA GLN A 25 19.43 1.72 -17.09
C GLN A 25 20.00 1.04 -15.83
N ILE A 26 19.17 0.68 -14.85
CA ILE A 26 19.63 -0.08 -13.67
C ILE A 26 20.13 -1.45 -14.12
N THR A 27 21.32 -1.82 -13.66
CA THR A 27 21.86 -3.17 -13.79
C THR A 27 21.83 -3.86 -12.43
N ILE A 28 21.34 -5.09 -12.38
CA ILE A 28 21.22 -5.90 -11.17
C ILE A 28 21.71 -7.32 -11.44
N THR A 29 22.41 -7.90 -10.47
CA THR A 29 22.85 -9.30 -10.52
C THR A 29 21.78 -10.22 -9.95
N HIS A 30 21.70 -11.46 -10.45
CA HIS A 30 20.82 -12.49 -9.90
C HIS A 30 21.10 -12.78 -8.41
N ALA A 31 22.38 -12.82 -8.00
CA ALA A 31 22.76 -13.04 -6.61
C ALA A 31 22.12 -12.03 -5.64
N LEU A 32 22.21 -10.74 -5.96
CA LEU A 32 21.55 -9.68 -5.17
C LEU A 32 20.03 -9.91 -5.02
N LEU A 33 19.34 -10.37 -6.08
CA LEU A 33 17.90 -10.68 -5.97
C LEU A 33 17.64 -11.82 -4.98
N GLY A 34 18.48 -12.87 -4.99
CA GLY A 34 18.42 -13.96 -4.01
C GLY A 34 18.62 -13.45 -2.59
N ASP A 35 19.70 -12.71 -2.35
CA ASP A 35 20.06 -12.19 -1.03
C ASP A 35 18.96 -11.26 -0.47
N LEU A 36 18.34 -10.43 -1.33
CA LEU A 36 17.22 -9.57 -0.94
C LEU A 36 16.01 -10.40 -0.48
N LEU A 37 15.65 -11.45 -1.22
CA LEU A 37 14.51 -12.29 -0.88
C LEU A 37 14.74 -13.10 0.40
N GLU A 38 15.94 -13.64 0.60
CA GLU A 38 16.31 -14.34 1.85
C GLU A 38 16.17 -13.45 3.08
N ASN A 39 16.38 -12.14 2.93
CA ASN A 39 16.21 -11.13 3.98
C ASN A 39 14.79 -10.53 4.02
N ASN A 40 13.80 -11.19 3.41
CA ASN A 40 12.41 -10.74 3.35
C ASN A 40 12.25 -9.32 2.77
N CYS A 41 13.12 -8.91 1.85
CA CYS A 41 13.01 -7.65 1.12
C CYS A 41 12.08 -7.81 -0.08
N ALA A 42 11.20 -6.83 -0.30
CA ALA A 42 10.43 -6.75 -1.54
C ALA A 42 11.17 -5.93 -2.60
N VAL A 43 11.15 -6.39 -3.85
CA VAL A 43 11.71 -5.63 -4.98
C VAL A 43 10.58 -5.15 -5.88
N VAL A 44 10.49 -3.84 -6.06
CA VAL A 44 9.49 -3.20 -6.92
C VAL A 44 10.19 -2.69 -8.18
N THR A 45 9.66 -3.02 -9.35
CA THR A 45 10.14 -2.45 -10.63
C THR A 45 9.11 -1.46 -11.17
N CYS A 46 9.58 -0.38 -11.79
CA CYS A 46 8.74 0.63 -12.40
C CYS A 46 8.74 0.53 -13.93
N SER A 47 7.67 1.04 -14.55
CA SER A 47 7.60 1.30 -15.99
C SER A 47 8.41 2.55 -16.35
N ALA A 48 8.52 2.83 -17.67
CA ALA A 48 9.10 4.08 -18.19
C ALA A 48 8.36 5.36 -17.74
N THR A 49 7.16 5.23 -17.15
CA THR A 49 6.40 6.35 -16.55
C THR A 49 6.66 6.51 -15.06
N HIS A 50 7.70 5.85 -14.52
CA HIS A 50 8.06 5.86 -13.08
C HIS A 50 6.95 5.30 -12.18
N MET A 51 6.04 4.51 -12.75
CA MET A 51 4.95 3.88 -12.00
C MET A 51 5.31 2.43 -11.71
N PRO A 52 5.15 1.93 -10.47
CA PRO A 52 5.37 0.53 -10.17
C PRO A 52 4.57 -0.40 -11.08
N SER A 53 5.26 -1.32 -11.74
CA SER A 53 4.75 -2.23 -12.77
C SER A 53 4.92 -3.70 -12.42
N GLY A 54 5.84 -4.03 -11.51
CA GLY A 54 6.08 -5.38 -11.03
C GLY A 54 6.55 -5.43 -9.58
N LEU A 55 6.38 -6.60 -8.97
CA LEU A 55 6.72 -6.86 -7.58
C LEU A 55 7.28 -8.27 -7.45
N LEU A 56 8.47 -8.39 -6.87
CA LEU A 56 9.10 -9.65 -6.48
C LEU A 56 9.02 -9.78 -4.96
N LEU A 57 8.44 -10.89 -4.50
CA LEU A 57 8.24 -11.20 -3.09
C LEU A 57 8.93 -12.53 -2.77
N PRO A 58 9.45 -12.70 -1.54
CA PRO A 58 10.03 -13.95 -1.11
C PRO A 58 8.96 -15.04 -1.11
N LEU A 59 9.24 -16.22 -1.67
CA LEU A 59 8.28 -17.34 -1.64
C LEU A 59 8.60 -18.35 -0.55
N ASP A 60 9.87 -18.48 -0.22
CA ASP A 60 10.38 -19.39 0.79
C ASP A 60 10.77 -18.60 2.06
N GLY A 61 10.51 -19.16 3.24
CA GLY A 61 10.80 -18.46 4.49
C GLY A 61 10.11 -18.99 5.73
N HIS A 62 9.10 -19.87 5.61
CA HIS A 62 8.42 -20.44 6.78
C HIS A 62 7.92 -21.87 6.57
N THR A 63 8.37 -22.79 7.43
CA THR A 63 7.81 -24.15 7.55
C THR A 63 6.31 -24.15 7.88
N LEU A 64 5.82 -23.09 8.52
CA LEU A 64 4.40 -22.87 8.87
C LEU A 64 3.58 -22.23 7.74
N GLN A 65 4.19 -21.87 6.59
CA GLN A 65 3.49 -21.18 5.50
C GLN A 65 2.30 -22.00 4.98
N THR A 66 2.48 -23.31 4.81
CA THR A 66 1.40 -24.22 4.38
C THR A 66 0.23 -24.24 5.38
N GLU A 67 0.51 -24.23 6.69
CA GLU A 67 -0.54 -24.21 7.71
C GLU A 67 -1.29 -22.88 7.72
N ARG A 68 -0.58 -21.77 7.58
CA ARG A 68 -1.17 -20.43 7.50
C ARG A 68 -2.00 -20.24 6.24
N PHE A 69 -1.56 -20.77 5.10
CA PHE A 69 -2.34 -20.78 3.86
C PHE A 69 -3.65 -21.55 4.05
N ARG A 70 -3.61 -22.74 4.66
CA ARG A 70 -4.84 -23.50 4.99
C ARG A 70 -5.77 -22.68 5.90
N ALA A 71 -5.25 -22.13 6.99
CA ALA A 71 -6.03 -21.29 7.89
C ALA A 71 -6.65 -20.06 7.20
N GLN A 72 -5.92 -19.43 6.26
CA GLN A 72 -6.43 -18.31 5.47
C GLN A 72 -7.53 -18.74 4.50
N LEU A 73 -7.37 -19.88 3.82
CA LEU A 73 -8.37 -20.43 2.89
C LEU A 73 -9.64 -20.89 3.61
N ASP A 74 -9.48 -21.51 4.78
CA ASP A 74 -10.56 -22.02 5.62
C ASP A 74 -11.23 -20.91 6.45
N ALA A 75 -10.74 -19.67 6.37
CA ALA A 75 -11.29 -18.54 7.09
C ALA A 75 -12.79 -18.38 6.79
N SER A 76 -13.60 -18.37 7.84
CA SER A 76 -15.05 -18.30 7.70
C SER A 76 -15.47 -17.00 7.01
N LEU A 77 -16.58 -17.05 6.26
CA LEU A 77 -17.14 -15.86 5.62
C LEU A 77 -17.46 -14.74 6.65
N PRO A 78 -18.02 -15.03 7.84
CA PRO A 78 -18.22 -14.02 8.88
C PRO A 78 -16.93 -13.34 9.33
N LEU A 79 -15.84 -14.10 9.53
CA LEU A 79 -14.55 -13.55 9.93
C LEU A 79 -14.00 -12.59 8.85
N ARG A 80 -14.02 -12.99 7.58
CA ARG A 80 -13.58 -12.15 6.46
C ARG A 80 -14.36 -10.83 6.41
N LYS A 81 -15.68 -10.89 6.51
CA LYS A 81 -16.55 -9.70 6.56
C LYS A 81 -16.24 -8.77 7.75
N GLN A 82 -15.94 -9.34 8.92
CA GLN A 82 -15.56 -8.55 10.10
C GLN A 82 -14.19 -7.89 9.95
N LEU A 83 -13.19 -8.59 9.40
CA LEU A 83 -11.86 -8.03 9.15
C LEU A 83 -11.91 -6.92 8.09
N TRP A 84 -12.70 -7.14 7.03
CA TRP A 84 -12.94 -6.14 6.00
C TRP A 84 -13.59 -4.89 6.58
N GLN A 85 -14.65 -5.06 7.38
CA GLN A 85 -15.33 -3.96 8.04
C GLN A 85 -14.36 -3.16 8.92
N GLN A 86 -13.57 -3.82 9.77
CA GLN A 86 -12.57 -3.15 10.61
C GLN A 86 -11.57 -2.33 9.78
N THR A 87 -11.14 -2.87 8.63
CA THR A 87 -10.22 -2.17 7.72
C THR A 87 -10.84 -0.89 7.16
N VAL A 88 -12.11 -0.94 6.75
CA VAL A 88 -12.84 0.24 6.26
C VAL A 88 -13.07 1.25 7.38
N GLN A 89 -13.44 0.80 8.59
CA GLN A 89 -13.60 1.69 9.74
C GLN A 89 -12.30 2.44 10.06
N ALA A 90 -11.17 1.73 10.07
CA ALA A 90 -9.85 2.31 10.26
C ALA A 90 -9.48 3.29 9.15
N LYS A 91 -9.79 2.96 7.88
CA LYS A 91 -9.58 3.86 6.73
C LYS A 91 -10.34 5.19 6.93
N ILE A 92 -11.63 5.13 7.25
CA ILE A 92 -12.45 6.33 7.46
C ILE A 92 -11.94 7.15 8.65
N LEU A 93 -11.54 6.48 9.74
CA LEU A 93 -10.98 7.15 10.91
C LEU A 93 -9.66 7.87 10.59
N ASN A 94 -8.76 7.21 9.88
CA ASN A 94 -7.49 7.81 9.44
C ASN A 94 -7.70 8.99 8.49
N GLN A 95 -8.67 8.90 7.58
CA GLN A 95 -9.07 10.02 6.73
C GLN A 95 -9.61 11.21 7.54
N ALA A 96 -10.43 10.96 8.57
CA ALA A 96 -10.94 12.00 9.46
C ALA A 96 -9.80 12.70 10.23
N HIS A 97 -8.82 11.94 10.72
CA HIS A 97 -7.63 12.48 11.39
C HIS A 97 -6.76 13.30 10.44
N ALA A 98 -6.54 12.83 9.21
CA ALA A 98 -5.79 13.58 8.21
C ALA A 98 -6.50 14.90 7.84
N LEU A 99 -7.82 14.93 7.73
CA LEU A 99 -8.57 16.17 7.50
C LEU A 99 -8.48 17.14 8.67
N HIS A 100 -8.43 16.65 9.92
CA HIS A 100 -8.32 17.52 11.07
C HIS A 100 -7.09 18.44 10.98
N ALA A 101 -5.97 17.92 10.48
CA ALA A 101 -4.75 18.69 10.27
C ALA A 101 -4.88 19.79 9.21
N VAL A 102 -5.80 19.65 8.25
CA VAL A 102 -6.03 20.62 7.16
C VAL A 102 -7.13 21.62 7.51
N LEU A 103 -8.23 21.15 8.10
CA LEU A 103 -9.41 21.97 8.38
C LEU A 103 -9.35 22.67 9.75
N GLY A 104 -8.46 22.24 10.65
CA GLY A 104 -8.36 22.77 12.02
C GLY A 104 -9.48 22.29 12.96
N GLU A 105 -10.50 21.60 12.46
CA GLU A 105 -11.60 21.05 13.24
C GLU A 105 -11.86 19.56 12.93
N PRO A 106 -12.46 18.80 13.86
CA PRO A 106 -12.76 17.38 13.62
C PRO A 106 -13.85 17.19 12.58
N ALA A 107 -13.62 16.28 11.62
CA ALA A 107 -14.64 15.82 10.67
C ALA A 107 -15.68 14.91 11.35
N LYS A 108 -16.60 15.51 12.14
CA LYS A 108 -17.58 14.80 12.98
C LYS A 108 -18.44 13.80 12.20
N ASN A 109 -18.79 14.13 10.96
CA ASN A 109 -19.51 13.25 10.04
C ASN A 109 -18.72 11.95 9.77
N MET A 110 -17.43 12.03 9.47
CA MET A 110 -16.59 10.86 9.21
C MET A 110 -16.39 9.99 10.45
N LEU A 111 -16.24 10.62 11.64
CA LEU A 111 -16.19 9.90 12.91
C LEU A 111 -17.49 9.15 13.22
N ALA A 112 -18.64 9.67 12.79
CA ALA A 112 -19.91 8.97 12.88
C ALA A 112 -20.00 7.83 11.84
N TRP A 113 -19.60 8.08 10.59
CA TRP A 113 -19.63 7.08 9.53
C TRP A 113 -18.73 5.88 9.84
N SER A 114 -17.54 6.08 10.42
CA SER A 114 -16.66 4.96 10.80
C SER A 114 -17.32 4.03 11.82
N ARG A 115 -18.20 4.52 12.70
CA ARG A 115 -18.94 3.68 13.67
C ARG A 115 -20.15 2.98 13.05
N GLN A 116 -20.61 3.43 11.89
CA GLN A 116 -21.83 2.96 11.24
C GLN A 116 -21.58 1.98 10.08
N VAL A 117 -20.32 1.77 9.67
CA VAL A 117 -19.97 0.79 8.63
C VAL A 117 -20.57 -0.56 9.03
N LYS A 118 -21.46 -1.10 8.19
CA LYS A 118 -22.07 -2.42 8.36
C LYS A 118 -21.28 -3.48 7.60
N SER A 119 -21.53 -4.76 7.89
CA SER A 119 -20.97 -5.87 7.11
C SER A 119 -21.30 -5.69 5.62
N GLY A 120 -20.26 -5.64 4.78
CA GLY A 120 -20.41 -5.44 3.33
C GLY A 120 -20.81 -4.02 2.91
N ASP A 121 -20.77 -3.04 3.83
CA ASP A 121 -21.02 -1.61 3.59
C ASP A 121 -22.25 -1.30 2.73
N ALA A 122 -23.39 -1.88 3.12
CA ALA A 122 -24.66 -1.70 2.41
C ALA A 122 -25.09 -0.21 2.25
N ASP A 123 -24.62 0.66 3.13
CA ASP A 123 -24.90 2.11 3.11
C ASP A 123 -23.83 2.91 2.34
N ASN A 124 -22.85 2.23 1.75
CA ASN A 124 -21.75 2.81 0.94
C ASN A 124 -20.96 3.92 1.68
N LEU A 125 -20.72 3.72 2.97
CA LEU A 125 -20.04 4.68 3.83
C LEU A 125 -18.56 4.83 3.46
N GLU A 126 -17.91 3.80 2.93
CA GLU A 126 -16.53 3.90 2.45
C GLU A 126 -16.42 4.94 1.32
N ALA A 127 -17.25 4.81 0.28
CA ALA A 127 -17.20 5.72 -0.86
C ALA A 127 -17.68 7.13 -0.48
N ARG A 128 -18.72 7.23 0.37
CA ARG A 128 -19.21 8.52 0.88
C ARG A 128 -18.13 9.25 1.67
N ALA A 129 -17.44 8.55 2.57
CA ALA A 129 -16.32 9.07 3.34
C ALA A 129 -15.17 9.51 2.44
N ALA A 130 -14.80 8.69 1.45
CA ALA A 130 -13.75 9.03 0.49
C ALA A 130 -14.10 10.26 -0.36
N ALA A 131 -15.33 10.38 -0.84
CA ALA A 131 -15.79 11.54 -1.61
C ALA A 131 -15.74 12.83 -0.78
N PHE A 132 -16.17 12.77 0.48
CA PHE A 132 -16.04 13.89 1.40
C PHE A 132 -14.56 14.22 1.68
N TYR A 133 -13.75 13.20 1.94
CA TYR A 133 -12.31 13.34 2.20
C TYR A 133 -11.59 14.08 1.07
N TRP A 134 -11.67 13.59 -0.16
CA TRP A 134 -10.92 14.17 -1.28
C TRP A 134 -11.38 15.58 -1.64
N ARG A 135 -12.67 15.90 -1.49
CA ARG A 135 -13.20 17.26 -1.69
C ARG A 135 -12.64 18.28 -0.68
N ASN A 136 -12.29 17.83 0.53
CA ASN A 136 -11.86 18.71 1.62
C ASN A 136 -10.36 18.63 1.92
N LEU A 137 -9.63 17.66 1.36
CA LEU A 137 -8.18 17.52 1.61
C LEU A 137 -7.37 18.59 0.87
N PHE A 138 -7.65 18.79 -0.42
CA PHE A 138 -6.91 19.71 -1.26
C PHE A 138 -7.63 21.05 -1.42
N ILE A 139 -7.83 21.77 -0.30
CA ILE A 139 -8.51 23.07 -0.28
C ILE A 139 -7.88 24.11 -1.23
N ALA A 140 -6.59 23.99 -1.50
CA ALA A 140 -5.85 24.87 -2.41
C ALA A 140 -5.97 24.46 -3.91
N LEU A 141 -6.59 23.31 -4.21
CA LEU A 141 -6.82 22.81 -5.57
C LEU A 141 -8.33 22.69 -5.83
N PRO A 142 -9.00 23.82 -6.16
CA PRO A 142 -10.43 23.81 -6.41
C PRO A 142 -10.78 22.88 -7.58
N GLY A 143 -11.80 22.04 -7.39
CA GLY A 143 -12.24 21.08 -8.41
C GLY A 143 -11.43 19.80 -8.49
N PHE A 144 -10.51 19.54 -7.54
CA PHE A 144 -9.79 18.26 -7.50
C PHE A 144 -10.77 17.06 -7.42
N VAL A 145 -10.57 16.11 -8.31
CA VAL A 145 -11.24 14.81 -8.30
C VAL A 145 -10.18 13.72 -8.19
N ARG A 146 -10.47 12.74 -7.33
CA ARG A 146 -9.61 11.56 -7.18
C ARG A 146 -9.99 10.55 -8.27
N GLU A 147 -9.21 10.53 -9.35
CA GLU A 147 -9.40 9.61 -10.47
C GLU A 147 -8.04 9.09 -10.98
N ARG A 148 -8.01 7.93 -11.63
CA ARG A 148 -6.75 7.26 -11.99
C ARG A 148 -5.93 8.03 -13.03
N GLU A 149 -6.58 8.61 -14.02
CA GLU A 149 -5.96 9.20 -15.22
C GLU A 149 -6.03 10.74 -15.24
N GLU A 150 -6.46 11.34 -14.14
CA GLU A 150 -6.50 12.80 -14.02
C GLU A 150 -5.14 13.41 -13.75
N ALA A 151 -5.07 14.74 -13.89
CA ALA A 151 -3.86 15.52 -13.67
C ALA A 151 -3.31 15.40 -12.24
N ALA A 152 -2.11 15.94 -12.05
CA ALA A 152 -1.48 16.02 -10.74
C ALA A 152 -2.44 16.66 -9.71
N PRO A 153 -2.50 16.14 -8.47
CA PRO A 153 -1.58 15.20 -7.84
C PRO A 153 -1.94 13.70 -7.96
N ASN A 154 -2.88 13.28 -8.83
CA ASN A 154 -3.33 11.87 -8.89
C ASN A 154 -2.21 10.87 -9.16
N SER A 155 -1.25 11.19 -10.04
CA SER A 155 -0.08 10.34 -10.30
C SER A 155 0.77 10.10 -9.06
N LEU A 156 1.03 11.16 -8.27
CA LEU A 156 1.78 11.07 -7.00
C LEU A 156 1.04 10.21 -5.97
N LEU A 157 -0.28 10.37 -5.86
CA LEU A 157 -1.11 9.54 -5.00
C LEU A 157 -1.06 8.06 -5.45
N ASN A 158 -1.19 7.79 -6.74
CA ASN A 158 -1.12 6.44 -7.30
C ASN A 158 0.23 5.77 -6.98
N TYR A 159 1.32 6.53 -7.11
CA TYR A 159 2.68 6.07 -6.80
C TYR A 159 2.83 5.75 -5.30
N GLY A 160 2.40 6.66 -4.41
CA GLY A 160 2.41 6.43 -2.97
C GLY A 160 1.60 5.20 -2.57
N TYR A 161 0.41 5.00 -3.16
CA TYR A 161 -0.39 3.80 -2.93
C TYR A 161 0.31 2.52 -3.43
N ALA A 162 1.07 2.58 -4.52
CA ALA A 162 1.80 1.44 -5.03
C ALA A 162 2.93 1.00 -4.08
N ILE A 163 3.68 1.96 -3.52
CA ILE A 163 4.69 1.68 -2.49
C ILE A 163 4.03 1.09 -1.24
N LEU A 164 2.94 1.71 -0.75
CA LEU A 164 2.23 1.19 0.42
C LEU A 164 1.73 -0.24 0.20
N ARG A 165 1.19 -0.54 -0.99
CA ARG A 165 0.78 -1.91 -1.35
C ARG A 165 1.96 -2.88 -1.34
N ALA A 166 3.13 -2.49 -1.83
CA ALA A 166 4.32 -3.33 -1.81
C ALA A 166 4.75 -3.66 -0.38
N ILE A 167 4.74 -2.68 0.52
CA ILE A 167 5.06 -2.86 1.95
C ILE A 167 4.05 -3.82 2.62
N ILE A 168 2.76 -3.66 2.35
CA ILE A 168 1.71 -4.54 2.90
C ILE A 168 1.87 -5.97 2.33
N ALA A 169 2.07 -6.12 1.02
CA ALA A 169 2.27 -7.42 0.40
C ALA A 169 3.50 -8.14 0.97
N ARG A 170 4.61 -7.42 1.17
CA ARG A 170 5.79 -7.92 1.88
C ARG A 170 5.45 -8.40 3.29
N ALA A 171 4.73 -7.60 4.07
CA ALA A 171 4.35 -7.98 5.43
C ALA A 171 3.46 -9.22 5.47
N LEU A 172 2.51 -9.35 4.53
CA LEU A 172 1.64 -10.52 4.37
C LEU A 172 2.45 -11.77 4.03
N VAL A 173 3.35 -11.68 3.06
CA VAL A 173 4.22 -12.79 2.67
C VAL A 173 5.16 -13.18 3.80
N GLY A 174 5.77 -12.19 4.47
CA GLY A 174 6.65 -12.41 5.62
C GLY A 174 5.93 -13.04 6.82
N CYS A 175 4.60 -12.89 6.92
CA CYS A 175 3.80 -13.65 7.89
C CYS A 175 3.18 -14.92 7.30
N GLY A 176 3.60 -15.38 6.13
CA GLY A 176 3.15 -16.63 5.52
C GLY A 176 1.69 -16.61 5.05
N LEU A 177 1.18 -15.45 4.63
CA LEU A 177 -0.14 -15.27 4.02
C LEU A 177 -0.04 -15.07 2.51
N LEU A 178 -1.10 -15.42 1.78
CA LEU A 178 -1.26 -15.20 0.36
C LEU A 178 -1.79 -13.76 0.11
N PRO A 179 -1.01 -12.86 -0.52
CA PRO A 179 -1.46 -11.49 -0.79
C PRO A 179 -2.53 -11.40 -1.88
N THR A 180 -2.65 -12.43 -2.71
CA THR A 180 -3.63 -12.50 -3.80
C THR A 180 -5.03 -12.86 -3.30
N LEU A 181 -5.14 -13.40 -2.08
CA LEU A 181 -6.41 -13.78 -1.46
C LEU A 181 -6.91 -12.63 -0.58
N GLY A 182 -7.89 -11.89 -1.09
CA GLY A 182 -8.55 -10.80 -0.36
C GLY A 182 -9.53 -11.27 0.72
N ILE A 183 -10.01 -10.31 1.51
CA ILE A 183 -11.05 -10.45 2.53
C ILE A 183 -12.33 -9.73 2.12
#